data_AF-A0A0E0CTV3-F1
#
_entry.id   AF-A0A0E0CTV3-F1
#
_cell.length_a   1.000
_cell.length_b   1.000
_cell.length_c   1.000
_cell.angle_alpha   90.00
_cell.angle_beta   90.00
_cell.angle_gamma   90.00
#
_symmetry.space_group_name_H-M   'P 1'
#
loop_
_entity.id
_entity.type
_entity.pdbx_description
1 polymer ?
#
loop_
_entity_poly.entity_id
_entity_poly.type
_entity_poly.pdbx_seq_one_letter_code
_entity_poly.pdbx_strand_id
1 'polypeptide(L)'
;MCSRHEEAAELAGWEDEQIEFIREKVSEEGKREDLKKGKAPEQVVLDEAAFLMDLASVDGNWDDVVDRIAGCYREAGLDDIAKFIAYRE
;
A
#
# COMPACT_ATOMS: atom_id res chain seq x y z
N MET A 1 -16.54 -15.30 -15.10
CA MET A 1 -15.89 -15.81 -13.87
C MET A 1 -15.24 -14.60 -13.23
N CYS A 2 -15.86 -14.01 -12.20
CA CYS A 2 -15.22 -12.94 -11.45
C CYS A 2 -13.91 -13.48 -10.89
N SER A 3 -12.82 -12.76 -11.13
CA SER A 3 -11.55 -13.12 -10.53
C SER A 3 -11.64 -12.83 -9.03
N ARG A 4 -10.95 -13.62 -8.20
CA ARG A 4 -10.99 -13.57 -6.73
C ARG A 4 -10.72 -12.17 -6.13
N HIS A 5 -10.20 -11.25 -6.96
CA HIS A 5 -9.85 -9.88 -6.62
C HIS A 5 -11.03 -8.91 -6.79
N GLU A 6 -11.91 -9.17 -7.76
CA GLU A 6 -13.17 -8.42 -7.94
C GLU A 6 -14.08 -8.65 -6.73
N GLU A 7 -14.07 -9.88 -6.21
CA GLU A 7 -14.77 -10.28 -4.99
C GLU A 7 -14.16 -9.62 -3.74
N ALA A 8 -12.84 -9.42 -3.70
CA ALA A 8 -12.17 -8.70 -2.61
C ALA A 8 -12.48 -7.21 -2.61
N ALA A 9 -12.48 -6.56 -3.79
CA ALA A 9 -12.91 -5.18 -3.96
C ALA A 9 -14.39 -5.02 -3.60
N GLU A 10 -15.25 -5.92 -4.06
CA GLU A 10 -16.69 -5.90 -3.78
C GLU A 10 -16.99 -6.14 -2.27
N LEU A 11 -16.27 -7.05 -1.60
CA LEU A 11 -16.36 -7.28 -0.15
C LEU A 11 -15.86 -6.10 0.67
N ALA A 12 -14.83 -5.41 0.20
CA ALA A 12 -14.33 -4.18 0.83
C ALA A 12 -15.22 -2.96 0.54
N GLY A 13 -16.17 -3.08 -0.39
CA GLY A 13 -17.04 -2.00 -0.86
C GLY A 13 -16.30 -0.98 -1.71
N TRP A 14 -15.23 -1.39 -2.39
CA TRP A 14 -14.37 -0.52 -3.18
C TRP A 14 -14.93 -0.35 -4.58
N GLU A 15 -15.34 0.86 -4.90
CA GLU A 15 -15.65 1.27 -6.28
C GLU A 15 -14.37 1.69 -7.03
N ASP A 16 -14.43 1.77 -8.36
CA ASP A 16 -13.30 2.18 -9.22
C ASP A 16 -12.71 3.55 -8.78
N GLU A 17 -13.55 4.45 -8.26
CA GLU A 17 -13.14 5.75 -7.70
C GLU A 17 -12.23 5.61 -6.46
N GLN A 18 -12.44 4.60 -5.62
CA GLN A 18 -11.59 4.36 -4.44
C GLN A 18 -10.23 3.79 -4.83
N ILE A 19 -10.19 2.96 -5.87
CA ILE A 19 -8.93 2.45 -6.43
C ILE A 19 -8.12 3.61 -7.01
N GLU A 20 -8.74 4.53 -7.76
CA GLU A 20 -8.06 5.74 -8.25
C GLU A 20 -7.59 6.64 -7.10
N PHE A 21 -8.42 6.87 -6.09
CA PHE A 21 -8.04 7.69 -4.92
C PHE A 21 -6.81 7.13 -4.21
N ILE A 22 -6.72 5.80 -4.07
CA ILE A 22 -5.58 5.16 -3.42
C ILE A 22 -4.33 5.20 -4.29
N ARG A 23 -4.47 5.03 -5.61
CA ARG A 23 -3.36 5.25 -6.56
C ARG A 23 -2.82 6.68 -6.46
N GLU A 24 -3.69 7.68 -6.31
CA GLU A 24 -3.31 9.07 -6.09
C GLU A 24 -2.59 9.25 -4.74
N LYS A 25 -3.07 8.59 -3.68
CA LYS A 25 -2.45 8.63 -2.34
C LYS A 25 -1.05 8.01 -2.27
N VAL A 26 -0.79 6.97 -3.05
CA VAL A 26 0.53 6.31 -3.16
C VAL A 26 1.53 7.14 -3.99
N SER A 27 1.06 8.18 -4.68
CA SER A 27 1.92 9.09 -5.44
C SER A 27 2.76 10.01 -4.52
N GLU A 28 3.87 10.51 -5.04
CA GLU A 28 4.73 11.48 -4.34
C GLU A 28 3.99 12.76 -3.92
N GLU A 29 2.92 13.13 -4.65
CA GLU A 29 2.09 14.28 -4.31
C GLU A 29 1.24 14.03 -3.05
N GLY A 30 0.65 12.83 -2.94
CA GLY A 30 -0.08 12.39 -1.75
C GLY A 30 0.81 12.37 -0.50
N LYS A 31 2.04 11.87 -0.63
CA LYS A 31 3.04 11.90 0.46
C LYS A 31 3.36 13.33 0.89
N ARG A 32 3.53 14.24 -0.07
CA ARG A 32 3.87 15.64 0.21
C ARG A 32 2.73 16.39 0.88
N GLU A 33 1.47 16.07 0.56
CA GLU A 33 0.31 16.61 1.27
C GLU A 33 0.24 16.13 2.72
N ASP A 34 0.49 14.86 2.96
CA ASP A 34 0.42 14.27 4.29
C ASP A 34 1.53 14.81 5.21
N LEU A 35 2.73 15.04 4.67
CA LEU A 35 3.79 15.79 5.34
C LEU A 35 3.39 17.25 5.63
N LYS A 36 2.71 17.93 4.71
CA LYS A 36 2.19 19.29 4.92
C LYS A 36 1.10 19.36 6.00
N LYS A 37 0.33 18.28 6.18
CA LYS A 37 -0.70 18.16 7.23
C LYS A 37 -0.08 17.88 8.62
N GLY A 38 1.24 17.71 8.71
CA GLY A 38 1.96 17.52 9.96
C GLY A 38 2.01 16.06 10.43
N LYS A 39 1.76 15.08 9.55
CA LYS A 39 1.99 13.68 9.89
C LYS A 39 3.49 13.42 10.10
N ALA A 40 3.80 12.51 11.03
CA ALA A 40 5.17 12.05 11.21
C ALA A 40 5.66 11.33 9.93
N PRO A 41 6.91 11.54 9.50
CA PRO A 41 7.45 10.90 8.29
C PRO A 41 7.24 9.38 8.27
N GLU A 42 7.42 8.73 9.41
CA GLU A 42 7.25 7.29 9.59
C GLU A 42 5.80 6.85 9.35
N GLN A 43 4.83 7.67 9.74
CA GLN A 43 3.42 7.40 9.47
C GLN A 43 3.10 7.54 7.98
N VAL A 44 3.73 8.48 7.28
CA VAL A 44 3.51 8.68 5.84
C VAL A 44 3.99 7.47 5.03
N VAL A 45 5.16 6.91 5.36
CA VAL A 45 5.65 5.69 4.69
C VAL A 45 4.84 4.45 5.07
N LEU A 46 4.37 4.34 6.32
CA LEU A 46 3.52 3.22 6.70
C LEU A 46 2.12 3.28 6.07
N ASP A 47 1.54 4.47 5.93
CA ASP A 47 0.29 4.68 5.18
C ASP A 47 0.47 4.25 3.70
N GLU A 48 1.61 4.60 3.08
CA GLU A 48 1.95 4.12 1.73
C GLU A 48 2.02 2.59 1.65
N ALA A 49 2.64 1.94 2.64
CA ALA A 49 2.75 0.48 2.71
C ALA A 49 1.36 -0.18 2.76
N ALA A 50 0.44 0.38 3.55
CA ALA A 50 -0.93 -0.11 3.66
C ALA A 50 -1.68 0.04 2.34
N PHE A 51 -1.59 1.21 1.69
CA PHE A 51 -2.23 1.44 0.40
C PHE A 51 -1.70 0.53 -0.71
N LEU A 52 -0.40 0.26 -0.73
CA LEU A 52 0.21 -0.68 -1.68
C LEU A 52 -0.29 -2.11 -1.45
N MET A 53 -0.45 -2.52 -0.19
CA MET A 53 -0.97 -3.84 0.17
C MET A 53 -2.43 -4.02 -0.26
N ASP A 54 -3.25 -2.99 -0.07
CA ASP A 54 -4.63 -3.02 -0.51
C ASP A 54 -4.73 -3.06 -2.04
N LEU A 55 -3.98 -2.20 -2.74
CA LEU A 55 -3.98 -2.17 -4.20
C LEU A 55 -3.52 -3.50 -4.79
N ALA A 56 -2.50 -4.14 -4.22
CA ALA A 56 -2.04 -5.43 -4.70
C ALA A 56 -2.99 -6.58 -4.42
N SER A 57 -3.83 -6.46 -3.38
CA SER A 57 -4.91 -7.39 -3.13
C SER A 57 -6.01 -7.31 -4.19
N VAL A 58 -6.23 -6.12 -4.76
CA VAL A 58 -7.21 -5.86 -5.83
C VAL A 58 -6.64 -6.15 -7.23
N ASP A 59 -5.41 -5.75 -7.51
CA ASP A 59 -4.77 -5.95 -8.82
C ASP A 59 -4.17 -7.36 -8.98
N GLY A 60 -3.98 -8.09 -7.87
CA GLY A 60 -3.31 -9.40 -7.87
C GLY A 60 -1.82 -9.33 -8.18
N ASN A 61 -1.17 -8.18 -7.99
CA ASN A 61 0.24 -7.91 -8.36
C ASN A 61 1.19 -7.86 -7.15
N TRP A 62 0.91 -8.68 -6.12
CA TRP A 62 1.69 -8.72 -4.87
C TRP A 62 3.20 -8.79 -5.09
N ASP A 63 3.65 -9.64 -6.02
CA ASP A 63 5.06 -9.82 -6.33
C ASP A 63 5.77 -8.55 -6.81
N ASP A 64 5.04 -7.62 -7.44
CA ASP A 64 5.56 -6.37 -8.00
C ASP A 64 5.71 -5.28 -6.92
N VAL A 65 4.92 -5.34 -5.85
CA VAL A 65 4.88 -4.30 -4.80
C VAL A 65 5.55 -4.72 -3.49
N VAL A 66 5.75 -6.01 -3.24
CA VAL A 66 6.23 -6.53 -1.94
C VAL A 66 7.58 -5.92 -1.52
N ASP A 67 8.50 -5.71 -2.47
CA ASP A 67 9.79 -5.08 -2.19
C ASP A 67 9.64 -3.60 -1.80
N ARG A 68 8.68 -2.91 -2.42
CA ARG A 68 8.35 -1.51 -2.10
C ARG A 68 7.69 -1.41 -0.72
N ILE A 69 6.76 -2.30 -0.40
CA ILE A 69 6.12 -2.38 0.92
C ILE A 69 7.18 -2.64 2.00
N ALA A 70 8.08 -3.60 1.78
CA ALA A 70 9.18 -3.87 2.71
C ALA A 70 10.11 -2.64 2.88
N GLY A 71 10.36 -1.88 1.80
CA GLY A 71 11.08 -0.61 1.83
C GLY A 71 10.43 0.40 2.78
N CYS A 72 9.12 0.59 2.69
CA CYS A 72 8.37 1.49 3.57
C CYS A 72 8.54 1.13 5.06
N TYR A 73 8.46 -0.15 5.42
CA TYR A 73 8.69 -0.59 6.81
C TYR A 73 10.13 -0.36 7.28
N ARG A 74 11.10 -0.50 6.38
CA ARG A 74 12.51 -0.19 6.69
C ARG A 74 12.71 1.31 6.93
N GLU A 75 12.10 2.16 6.11
CA GLU A 75 12.14 3.62 6.28
C GLU A 75 11.47 4.08 7.57
N ALA A 76 10.45 3.36 8.03
CA ALA A 76 9.84 3.56 9.35
C ALA A 76 10.64 2.98 10.54
N GLY A 77 11.81 2.39 10.29
CA GLY A 77 12.67 1.78 11.33
C GLY A 77 12.19 0.40 11.83
N LEU A 78 11.27 -0.25 11.10
CA LEU A 78 10.71 -1.57 11.42
C LEU A 78 11.37 -2.66 10.57
N ASP A 79 12.69 -2.82 10.73
CA ASP A 79 13.51 -3.75 9.94
C ASP A 79 13.04 -5.21 10.00
N ASP A 80 12.56 -5.66 11.16
CA ASP A 80 12.10 -7.05 11.31
C ASP A 80 10.78 -7.30 10.58
N ILE A 81 9.89 -6.30 10.51
CA ILE A 81 8.68 -6.37 9.70
C ILE A 81 9.03 -6.31 8.21
N ALA A 82 9.99 -5.47 7.82
CA ALA A 82 10.47 -5.41 6.45
C ALA A 82 11.02 -6.77 5.97
N LYS A 83 11.79 -7.47 6.82
CA LYS A 83 12.27 -8.83 6.53
C LYS A 83 11.13 -9.84 6.44
N PHE A 84 10.14 -9.73 7.32
CA PHE A 84 8.97 -10.60 7.30
C PHE A 84 8.16 -10.44 5.99
N ILE A 85 7.93 -9.20 5.56
CA ILE A 85 7.18 -8.92 4.32
C ILE A 85 7.94 -9.38 3.08
N ALA A 86 9.27 -9.17 3.04
CA ALA A 86 10.10 -9.60 1.92
C ALA A 86 10.45 -11.11 1.95
N TYR A 87 9.97 -11.86 2.94
CA TYR A 87 10.28 -13.28 3.06
C TYR A 87 9.59 -14.07 1.93
N ARG A 88 10.37 -14.89 1.23
CA ARG A 88 9.90 -15.83 0.21
C ARG A 88 10.44 -17.23 0.59
N GLU A 89 9.56 -18.24 0.65
CA GLU A 89 9.92 -19.65 0.93
C GLU A 89 10.80 -20.27 -0.16
#